data_AF-A0AAU7VY20-F1
#
_entry.id   AF-A0AAU7VY20-F1
#
_cell.length_a   1.000
_cell.length_b   1.000
_cell.length_c   1.000
_cell.angle_alpha   90.00
_cell.angle_beta   90.00
_cell.angle_gamma   90.00
#
_symmetry.space_group_name_H-M   'P 1'
#
loop_
_entity.id
_entity.type
_entity.pdbx_description
1 polymer ?
#
loop_
_entity_poly.entity_id
_entity_poly.type
_entity_poly.pdbx_seq_one_letter_code
_entity_poly.pdbx_strand_id
1 'polypeptide(L)'
;MIFILVRSRLRGFRDVDRTVGARILLAFIVSVIFDAIYLAVLGPLALERLRSGENITSAELSGAAWLFILAALVLPALVSYAIYGGGKILGPFHRAAARLKTRLTDSRFESTPTAWDLAMTTTRAGWVRIRIADRVWVGGRFGETSYFSTYPEPRDIFIEEQYVMGELGAFIEPVVRSAGVWVAVTDEYIVEWLHDAEE
;
A
#
# COMPACT_ATOMS: atom_id res chain seq x y z
N MET A 1 -15.81 12.93 4.24
CA MET A 1 -15.70 12.29 2.90
C MET A 1 -14.95 13.13 1.86
N ILE A 2 -15.27 14.42 1.74
CA ILE A 2 -14.71 15.32 0.70
C ILE A 2 -13.19 15.45 0.78
N PHE A 3 -12.65 15.55 2.00
CA PHE A 3 -11.20 15.52 2.24
C PHE A 3 -10.52 14.30 1.63
N ILE A 4 -11.09 13.10 1.81
CA ILE A 4 -10.50 11.85 1.30
C ILE A 4 -10.58 11.82 -0.24
N LEU A 5 -11.68 12.31 -0.83
CA LEU A 5 -11.86 12.37 -2.28
C LEU A 5 -10.85 13.30 -2.96
N VAL A 6 -10.62 14.49 -2.39
CA VAL A 6 -9.62 15.44 -2.90
C VAL A 6 -8.21 14.88 -2.72
N ARG A 7 -7.92 14.26 -1.56
CA ARG A 7 -6.64 13.61 -1.29
C ARG A 7 -6.35 12.45 -2.25
N SER A 8 -7.31 11.56 -2.48
CA SER A 8 -7.13 10.38 -3.35
C SER A 8 -6.89 10.79 -4.79
N ARG A 9 -7.55 11.86 -5.27
CA ARG A 9 -7.34 12.40 -6.62
C ARG A 9 -5.95 13.04 -6.80
N LEU A 10 -5.37 13.61 -5.74
CA LEU A 10 -4.09 14.33 -5.82
C LEU A 10 -2.85 13.47 -5.62
N ARG A 11 -2.93 12.38 -4.83
CA ARG A 11 -1.73 11.63 -4.42
C ARG A 11 -1.80 10.11 -4.59
N GLY A 12 -2.90 9.60 -5.13
CA GLY A 12 -3.15 8.17 -5.28
C GLY A 12 -3.59 7.48 -3.98
N PHE A 13 -3.94 6.20 -4.08
CA PHE A 13 -4.44 5.38 -2.97
C PHE A 13 -3.31 4.88 -2.06
N ARG A 14 -3.49 4.89 -0.74
CA ARG A 14 -2.60 4.26 0.26
C ARG A 14 -3.21 2.95 0.80
N ASP A 15 -2.44 2.12 1.53
CA ASP A 15 -2.97 0.87 2.13
C ASP A 15 -4.16 1.08 3.07
N VAL A 16 -4.23 2.22 3.78
CA VAL A 16 -5.40 2.62 4.58
C VAL A 16 -6.66 2.81 3.71
N ASP A 17 -6.47 2.99 2.40
CA ASP A 17 -7.56 3.07 1.43
C ASP A 17 -7.90 1.70 0.82
N ARG A 18 -7.25 0.58 1.16
CA ARG A 18 -7.64 -0.73 0.57
C ARG A 18 -8.89 -1.32 1.20
N THR A 19 -9.11 -1.09 2.49
CA THR A 19 -10.30 -1.59 3.18
C THR A 19 -11.34 -0.49 3.35
N VAL A 20 -12.60 -0.83 3.04
CA VAL A 20 -13.75 0.10 3.20
C VAL A 20 -13.84 0.60 4.64
N GLY A 21 -13.57 -0.28 5.61
CA GLY A 21 -13.58 0.07 7.04
C GLY A 21 -12.55 1.15 7.41
N ALA A 22 -11.32 1.04 6.92
CA ALA A 22 -10.29 2.02 7.22
C ALA A 22 -10.58 3.40 6.59
N ARG A 23 -11.18 3.42 5.39
CA ARG A 23 -11.67 4.68 4.77
C ARG A 23 -12.75 5.36 5.60
N ILE A 24 -13.71 4.58 6.08
CA ILE A 24 -14.81 5.10 6.91
C ILE A 24 -14.28 5.62 8.24
N LEU A 25 -13.40 4.86 8.92
CA LEU A 25 -12.79 5.28 10.17
C LEU A 25 -12.00 6.58 10.01
N LEU A 26 -11.19 6.69 8.96
CA LEU A 26 -10.44 7.91 8.69
C LEU A 26 -11.38 9.09 8.36
N ALA A 27 -12.45 8.86 7.59
CA ALA A 27 -13.43 9.88 7.29
C ALA A 27 -14.10 10.40 8.57
N PHE A 28 -14.39 9.49 9.49
CA PHE A 28 -14.97 9.80 10.79
C PHE A 28 -14.01 10.61 11.66
N ILE A 29 -12.75 10.17 11.81
CA ILE A 29 -11.73 10.89 12.58
C ILE A 29 -11.54 12.31 12.03
N VAL A 30 -11.44 12.45 10.71
CA VAL A 30 -11.31 13.77 10.08
C VAL A 30 -12.55 14.63 10.33
N SER A 31 -13.76 14.06 10.26
CA SER A 31 -14.99 14.79 10.59
C SER A 31 -14.96 15.31 12.02
N VAL A 32 -14.66 14.44 13.00
CA VAL A 32 -14.60 14.81 14.42
C VAL A 32 -13.60 15.94 14.67
N ILE A 33 -12.45 15.91 14.00
CA ILE A 33 -11.45 16.99 14.10
C ILE A 33 -12.02 18.30 13.58
N PHE A 34 -12.66 18.30 12.40
CA PHE A 34 -13.27 19.51 11.86
C PHE A 34 -14.42 20.02 12.75
N ASP A 35 -15.27 19.13 13.26
CA ASP A 35 -16.36 19.47 14.17
C ASP A 35 -15.81 20.11 15.47
N ALA A 36 -14.73 19.58 16.03
CA ALA A 36 -14.06 20.16 17.19
C ALA A 36 -13.48 21.56 16.89
N ILE A 37 -12.89 21.75 15.71
CA ILE A 37 -12.39 23.06 15.28
C ILE A 37 -13.55 24.05 15.11
N TYR A 38 -14.65 23.62 14.48
CA TYR A 38 -15.83 24.48 14.30
C TYR A 38 -16.43 24.88 15.64
N LEU A 39 -16.56 23.95 16.58
CA LEU A 39 -17.03 24.25 17.93
C LEU A 39 -16.09 25.21 18.67
N ALA A 40 -14.78 25.04 18.54
CA ALA A 40 -13.81 25.93 19.18
C ALA A 40 -13.85 27.37 18.62
N VAL A 41 -14.09 27.54 17.32
CA VAL A 41 -14.09 28.85 16.65
C VAL A 41 -15.45 29.53 16.72
N LEU A 42 -16.54 28.81 16.41
CA LEU A 42 -17.89 29.35 16.33
C LEU A 42 -18.65 29.24 17.65
N GLY A 43 -18.27 28.31 18.53
CA GLY A 43 -18.91 28.10 19.82
C GLY A 43 -18.90 29.33 20.72
N PRO A 44 -17.75 30.03 20.91
CA PRO A 44 -17.70 31.26 21.70
C PRO A 44 -18.62 32.36 21.17
N LEU A 45 -18.64 32.53 19.84
CA LEU A 45 -19.48 33.53 19.16
C LEU A 45 -20.98 33.22 19.32
N ALA A 46 -21.35 31.94 19.23
CA ALA A 46 -22.71 31.49 19.46
C ALA A 46 -23.13 31.67 20.94
N LEU A 47 -22.22 31.38 21.87
CA LEU A 47 -22.47 31.51 23.31
C LEU A 47 -22.64 32.99 23.72
N GLU A 48 -21.84 33.88 23.14
CA GLU A 48 -21.92 35.32 23.38
C GLU A 48 -23.23 35.92 22.86
N ARG A 49 -23.66 35.52 21.65
CA ARG A 49 -24.97 35.91 21.10
C ARG A 49 -26.17 35.35 21.85
N LEU A 50 -26.07 34.12 22.35
CA LEU A 50 -27.13 33.54 23.17
C LEU A 50 -27.26 34.28 24.52
N ARG A 51 -26.15 34.80 25.05
CA ARG A 51 -26.11 35.58 26.29
C ARG A 51 -26.53 37.04 26.10
N SER A 52 -26.32 37.63 24.93
CA SER A 52 -26.69 39.03 24.65
C SER A 52 -28.20 39.24 24.51
N GLY A 53 -29.01 38.17 24.41
CA GLY A 53 -30.47 38.25 24.31
C GLY A 53 -30.95 38.89 23.01
N GLU A 54 -30.10 38.96 22.01
CA GLU A 54 -30.38 39.57 20.71
C GLU A 54 -31.40 38.72 19.95
N ASN A 55 -32.49 39.34 19.48
CA ASN A 55 -33.53 38.64 18.73
C ASN A 55 -32.99 38.25 17.35
N ILE A 56 -32.55 37.00 17.21
CA ILE A 56 -32.05 36.46 15.94
C ILE A 56 -33.22 36.39 14.95
N THR A 57 -33.10 37.11 13.84
CA THR A 57 -34.10 37.01 12.77
C THR A 57 -33.93 35.68 12.02
N SER A 58 -35.04 35.13 11.50
CA SER A 58 -35.01 33.87 10.73
C SER A 58 -34.13 33.94 9.48
N ALA A 59 -33.98 35.12 8.89
CA ALA A 59 -33.11 35.38 7.76
C ALA A 59 -31.61 35.28 8.12
N GLU A 60 -31.21 35.80 9.27
CA GLU A 60 -29.82 35.72 9.77
C GLU A 60 -29.45 34.28 10.15
N LEU A 61 -30.39 33.54 10.75
CA LEU A 61 -30.19 32.13 11.08
C LEU A 61 -29.99 31.28 9.81
N SER A 62 -30.81 31.52 8.78
CA SER A 62 -30.69 30.85 7.48
C SER A 62 -29.36 31.16 6.79
N GLY A 63 -28.96 32.44 6.79
CA GLY A 63 -27.67 32.86 6.22
C GLY A 63 -26.47 32.23 6.93
N ALA A 64 -26.48 32.21 8.26
CA ALA A 64 -25.43 31.56 9.06
C ALA A 64 -25.37 30.05 8.84
N ALA A 65 -26.53 29.38 8.73
CA ALA A 65 -26.61 27.96 8.44
C ALA A 65 -26.02 27.63 7.05
N TRP A 66 -26.35 28.41 6.02
CA TRP A 66 -25.79 28.23 4.68
C TRP A 66 -24.28 28.49 4.63
N LEU A 67 -23.80 29.52 5.34
CA LEU A 67 -22.38 29.78 5.51
C LEU A 67 -21.66 28.64 6.21
N PHE A 68 -22.27 28.05 7.24
CA PHE A 68 -21.72 26.89 7.95
C PHE A 68 -21.63 25.66 7.05
N ILE A 69 -22.69 25.35 6.30
CA ILE A 69 -22.71 24.23 5.35
C ILE A 69 -21.64 24.43 4.27
N LEU A 70 -21.54 25.64 3.71
CA LEU A 70 -20.54 25.97 2.71
C LEU A 70 -19.11 25.87 3.28
N ALA A 71 -18.89 26.35 4.50
CA ALA A 71 -17.63 26.20 5.21
C ALA A 71 -17.29 24.72 5.44
N ALA A 72 -18.24 23.91 5.91
CA ALA A 72 -18.07 22.46 6.14
C ALA A 72 -17.73 21.67 4.86
N LEU A 73 -18.15 22.17 3.69
CA LEU A 73 -17.82 21.58 2.40
C LEU A 73 -16.45 22.03 1.88
N VAL A 74 -16.21 23.34 1.93
CA VAL A 74 -15.09 24.01 1.25
C VAL A 74 -13.80 23.94 2.07
N LEU A 75 -13.84 24.08 3.40
CA LEU A 75 -12.65 24.02 4.25
C LEU A 75 -11.93 22.68 4.17
N PRO A 76 -12.61 21.52 4.30
CA PRO A 76 -11.92 20.23 4.17
C PRO A 76 -11.30 20.02 2.78
N ALA A 77 -11.94 20.53 1.73
CA ALA A 77 -11.40 20.49 0.37
C ALA A 77 -10.15 21.38 0.22
N LEU A 78 -10.20 22.61 0.73
CA LEU A 78 -9.08 23.56 0.71
C LEU A 78 -7.90 23.07 1.54
N VAL A 79 -8.16 22.54 2.74
CA VAL A 79 -7.12 21.95 3.60
C VAL A 79 -6.49 20.74 2.92
N SER A 80 -7.30 19.86 2.32
CA SER A 80 -6.77 18.74 1.52
C SER A 80 -5.92 19.23 0.35
N TYR A 81 -6.36 20.26 -0.37
CA TYR A 81 -5.62 20.84 -1.47
C TYR A 81 -4.32 21.52 -1.01
N ALA A 82 -4.32 22.24 0.11
CA ALA A 82 -3.14 22.90 0.65
C ALA A 82 -2.08 21.90 1.16
N ILE A 83 -2.51 20.80 1.78
CA ILE A 83 -1.61 19.76 2.31
C ILE A 83 -1.13 18.81 1.20
N TYR A 84 -1.97 18.50 0.20
CA TYR A 84 -1.67 17.43 -0.77
C TYR A 84 -1.55 17.89 -2.23
N GLY A 85 -1.98 19.11 -2.57
CA GLY A 85 -1.99 19.66 -3.94
C GLY A 85 -0.66 20.24 -4.43
N GLY A 86 0.46 19.91 -3.76
CA GLY A 86 1.80 20.33 -4.22
C GLY A 86 2.15 21.80 -3.98
N GLY A 87 1.35 22.56 -3.23
CA GLY A 87 1.59 23.96 -2.92
C GLY A 87 2.84 24.19 -2.05
N LYS A 88 3.63 25.22 -2.38
CA LYS A 88 4.90 25.60 -1.70
C LYS A 88 4.74 25.97 -0.21
N ILE A 89 3.52 26.12 0.30
CA ILE A 89 3.20 26.66 1.63
C ILE A 89 3.62 25.70 2.77
N LEU A 90 3.42 24.39 2.61
CA LEU A 90 3.84 23.37 3.60
C LEU A 90 5.13 22.63 3.19
N GLY A 91 5.82 23.11 2.15
CA GLY A 91 7.08 22.54 1.66
C GLY A 91 8.17 22.27 2.73
N PRO A 92 8.40 23.16 3.73
CA PRO A 92 9.39 22.88 4.78
C PRO A 92 8.91 21.81 5.78
N PHE A 93 7.62 21.79 6.15
CA PHE A 93 7.05 20.76 7.02
C PHE A 93 7.04 19.38 6.36
N HIS A 94 6.71 19.30 5.06
CA HIS A 94 6.80 18.05 4.31
C HIS A 94 8.24 17.55 4.18
N ARG A 95 9.23 18.44 4.03
CA ARG A 95 10.66 18.05 4.00
C ARG A 95 11.15 17.57 5.36
N ALA A 96 10.74 18.23 6.45
CA ALA A 96 11.07 17.80 7.82
C ALA A 96 10.42 16.45 8.16
N ALA A 97 9.13 16.28 7.86
CA ALA A 97 8.41 15.02 8.05
C ALA A 97 8.95 13.90 7.14
N ALA A 98 9.34 14.21 5.89
CA ALA A 98 9.98 13.24 5.00
C ALA A 98 11.34 12.78 5.54
N ARG A 99 12.18 13.70 6.04
CA ARG A 99 13.48 13.35 6.67
C ARG A 99 13.31 12.49 7.92
N LEU A 100 12.27 12.75 8.72
CA LEU A 100 11.96 11.92 9.89
C LEU A 100 11.41 10.55 9.47
N LYS A 101 10.58 10.50 8.43
CA LYS A 101 10.01 9.26 7.89
C LYS A 101 11.07 8.37 7.23
N THR A 102 12.03 8.93 6.49
CA THR A 102 13.14 8.17 5.90
C THR A 102 14.07 7.55 6.94
N ARG A 103 14.11 8.09 8.17
CA ARG A 103 14.87 7.48 9.28
C ARG A 103 14.11 6.36 9.99
N LEU A 104 12.79 6.28 9.83
CA LEU A 104 11.93 5.34 10.56
C LEU A 104 11.32 4.27 9.65
N THR A 105 11.31 4.44 8.33
CA THR A 105 10.60 3.54 7.44
C THR A 105 11.18 3.59 6.03
N ASP A 106 12.23 2.80 5.78
CA ASP A 106 12.72 2.50 4.42
C ASP A 106 11.99 1.29 3.81
N SER A 107 10.68 1.16 4.09
CA SER A 107 9.82 0.28 3.29
C SER A 107 9.23 1.12 2.16
N ARG A 108 9.89 1.11 1.00
CA ARG A 108 9.31 1.67 -0.22
C ARG A 108 8.02 0.89 -0.52
N PHE A 109 6.93 1.62 -0.72
CA PHE A 109 5.66 1.02 -1.10
C PHE A 109 5.79 0.44 -2.50
N GLU A 110 5.60 -0.87 -2.63
CA GLU A 110 5.55 -1.56 -3.92
C GLU A 110 4.09 -1.82 -4.30
N SER A 111 3.75 -1.55 -5.55
CA SER A 111 2.41 -1.73 -6.12
C SER A 111 2.11 -3.18 -6.52
N THR A 112 3.16 -3.97 -6.74
CA THR A 112 3.09 -5.40 -7.07
C THR A 112 2.41 -6.19 -5.94
N PRO A 113 1.43 -7.08 -6.24
CA PRO A 113 0.59 -7.71 -5.23
C PRO A 113 1.35 -8.53 -4.18
N THR A 114 2.39 -9.26 -4.61
CA THR A 114 3.20 -10.10 -3.72
C THR A 114 4.69 -9.90 -3.94
N ALA A 115 5.50 -10.23 -2.92
CA ALA A 115 6.96 -10.24 -3.04
C ALA A 115 7.44 -11.28 -4.06
N TRP A 116 6.69 -12.37 -4.25
CA TRP A 116 6.90 -13.35 -5.31
C TRP A 116 6.84 -12.69 -6.68
N ASP A 117 5.72 -12.04 -6.99
CA ASP A 117 5.51 -11.37 -8.27
C ASP A 117 6.60 -10.31 -8.53
N LEU A 118 7.04 -9.58 -7.49
CA LEU A 118 8.11 -8.60 -7.63
C LEU A 118 9.46 -9.26 -7.92
N ALA A 119 9.86 -10.24 -7.11
CA ALA A 119 11.14 -10.94 -7.27
C ALA A 119 11.25 -11.58 -8.66
N MET A 120 10.15 -12.15 -9.13
CA MET A 120 10.05 -12.80 -10.43
C MET A 120 10.24 -11.87 -11.64
N THR A 121 9.91 -10.58 -11.51
CA THR A 121 10.16 -9.61 -12.61
C THR A 121 11.62 -9.18 -12.74
N THR A 122 12.45 -9.48 -11.74
CA THR A 122 13.85 -9.01 -11.66
C THR A 122 14.87 -10.14 -11.60
N THR A 123 14.43 -11.38 -11.41
CA THR A 123 15.32 -12.54 -11.30
C THR A 123 16.07 -12.80 -12.60
N ARG A 124 17.37 -13.04 -12.48
CA ARG A 124 18.26 -13.52 -13.55
C ARG A 124 18.92 -14.85 -13.16
N ALA A 125 18.32 -15.56 -12.23
CA ALA A 125 18.85 -16.81 -11.72
C ALA A 125 18.78 -17.89 -12.81
N GLY A 126 19.89 -18.59 -13.03
CA GLY A 126 19.98 -19.75 -13.93
C GLY A 126 19.61 -21.06 -13.23
N TRP A 127 19.45 -21.05 -11.91
CA TRP A 127 19.16 -22.22 -11.09
C TRP A 127 18.08 -21.94 -10.06
N VAL A 128 17.28 -22.95 -9.78
CA VAL A 128 16.27 -22.90 -8.73
C VAL A 128 16.26 -24.20 -7.93
N ARG A 129 16.10 -24.07 -6.62
CA ARG A 129 15.84 -25.21 -5.74
C ARG A 129 14.71 -24.89 -4.78
N ILE A 130 13.88 -25.88 -4.53
CA ILE A 130 12.64 -25.79 -3.78
C ILE A 130 12.73 -26.82 -2.67
N ARG A 131 12.70 -26.35 -1.42
CA ARG A 131 12.58 -27.20 -0.25
C ARG A 131 11.10 -27.44 0.02
N ILE A 132 10.66 -28.66 -0.21
CA ILE A 132 9.31 -29.15 0.07
C ILE A 132 9.23 -29.53 1.56
N ALA A 133 8.03 -29.82 2.05
CA ALA A 133 7.83 -30.51 3.32
C ALA A 133 8.76 -31.74 3.46
N ASP A 134 9.14 -32.06 4.69
CA ASP A 134 10.02 -33.19 5.03
C ASP A 134 11.46 -33.11 4.51
N ARG A 135 11.98 -31.90 4.24
CA ARG A 135 13.37 -31.65 3.79
C ARG A 135 13.70 -32.28 2.43
N VAL A 136 12.70 -32.62 1.64
CA VAL A 136 12.87 -33.06 0.25
C VAL A 136 13.17 -31.86 -0.62
N TRP A 137 14.16 -31.98 -1.50
CA TRP A 137 14.55 -30.93 -2.43
C TRP A 137 14.15 -31.30 -3.85
N VAL A 138 13.57 -30.34 -4.56
CA VAL A 138 13.34 -30.40 -6.01
C VAL A 138 14.01 -29.19 -6.62
N GLY A 139 14.83 -29.37 -7.64
CA GLY A 139 15.54 -28.26 -8.25
C GLY A 139 16.13 -28.63 -9.60
N GLY A 140 16.64 -27.62 -10.27
CA GLY A 140 17.23 -27.78 -11.58
C GLY A 140 17.64 -26.46 -12.21
N ARG A 141 18.05 -26.54 -13.48
CA ARG A 141 18.40 -25.38 -14.28
C ARG A 141 17.11 -24.68 -14.72
N PHE A 142 17.05 -23.38 -14.48
CA PHE A 142 15.96 -22.49 -14.86
C PHE A 142 16.40 -21.67 -16.08
N GLY A 143 15.97 -22.09 -17.26
CA GLY A 143 16.37 -21.47 -18.53
C GLY A 143 15.21 -20.99 -19.37
N GLU A 144 15.40 -20.93 -20.70
CA GLU A 144 14.51 -20.23 -21.63
C GLU A 144 13.10 -20.84 -21.71
N THR A 145 12.97 -22.13 -21.44
CA THR A 145 11.67 -22.83 -21.46
C THR A 145 11.08 -23.02 -20.06
N SER A 146 11.78 -22.54 -19.04
CA SER A 146 11.28 -22.49 -17.66
C SER A 146 10.38 -21.27 -17.46
N TYR A 147 9.36 -21.42 -16.63
CA TYR A 147 8.43 -20.32 -16.34
C TYR A 147 7.82 -20.47 -14.95
N PHE A 148 7.18 -19.42 -14.49
CA PHE A 148 6.45 -19.38 -13.23
C PHE A 148 5.12 -18.67 -13.43
N SER A 149 4.13 -19.00 -12.60
CA SER A 149 2.88 -18.26 -12.54
C SER A 149 2.96 -17.11 -11.54
N THR A 150 2.36 -16.00 -11.92
CA THR A 150 2.18 -14.81 -11.07
C THR A 150 0.69 -14.52 -10.87
N TYR A 151 0.38 -13.63 -9.93
CA TYR A 151 -1.00 -13.23 -9.67
C TYR A 151 -1.73 -12.82 -10.97
N PRO A 152 -2.98 -13.27 -11.19
CA PRO A 152 -3.90 -13.89 -10.23
C PRO A 152 -3.80 -15.42 -10.12
N GLU A 153 -2.97 -16.07 -10.93
CA GLU A 153 -2.87 -17.52 -10.93
C GLU A 153 -2.14 -18.04 -9.67
N PRO A 154 -2.43 -19.29 -9.25
CA PRO A 154 -1.68 -19.92 -8.16
C PRO A 154 -0.18 -19.94 -8.48
N ARG A 155 0.66 -19.76 -7.45
CA ARG A 155 2.12 -19.79 -7.62
C ARG A 155 2.55 -21.20 -8.01
N ASP A 156 3.18 -21.32 -9.16
CA ASP A 156 3.84 -22.53 -9.59
C ASP A 156 5.13 -22.20 -10.36
N ILE A 157 5.95 -23.23 -10.56
CA ILE A 157 7.21 -23.15 -11.29
C ILE A 157 7.33 -24.38 -12.17
N PHE A 158 7.66 -24.17 -13.43
CA PHE A 158 8.15 -25.20 -14.33
C PHE A 158 9.66 -25.02 -14.53
N ILE A 159 10.42 -26.08 -14.24
CA ILE A 159 11.88 -26.14 -14.34
C ILE A 159 12.23 -27.05 -15.52
N GLU A 160 12.93 -26.54 -16.52
CA GLU A 160 13.18 -27.27 -17.77
C GLU A 160 14.13 -28.47 -17.61
N GLU A 161 15.19 -28.34 -16.82
CA GLU A 161 16.17 -29.39 -16.59
C GLU A 161 16.18 -29.77 -15.13
N GLN A 162 15.54 -30.89 -14.80
CA GLN A 162 15.51 -31.41 -13.44
C GLN A 162 16.86 -32.03 -13.05
N TYR A 163 17.28 -31.78 -11.81
CA TYR A 163 18.46 -32.41 -11.21
C TYR A 163 18.08 -33.31 -10.04
N VAL A 164 18.87 -34.36 -9.83
CA VAL A 164 18.87 -35.13 -8.59
C VAL A 164 19.44 -34.23 -7.49
N MET A 165 18.66 -34.05 -6.43
CA MET A 165 19.01 -33.18 -5.31
C MET A 165 19.55 -33.99 -4.14
N GLY A 166 20.64 -33.51 -3.54
CA GLY A 166 21.14 -34.05 -2.27
C GLY A 166 20.30 -33.60 -1.07
N GLU A 167 20.50 -34.26 0.07
CA GLU A 167 19.76 -33.96 1.32
C GLU A 167 19.93 -32.50 1.81
N LEU A 168 21.06 -31.88 1.47
CA LEU A 168 21.37 -30.48 1.79
C LEU A 168 21.00 -29.50 0.66
N GLY A 169 20.28 -29.96 -0.37
CA GLY A 169 19.86 -29.14 -1.50
C GLY A 169 20.96 -28.83 -2.52
N ALA A 170 22.00 -29.68 -2.59
CA ALA A 170 23.01 -29.61 -3.63
C ALA A 170 22.50 -30.26 -4.94
N PHE A 171 22.83 -29.68 -6.09
CA PHE A 171 22.58 -30.29 -7.40
C PHE A 171 23.63 -31.37 -7.64
N ILE A 172 23.22 -32.63 -7.81
CA ILE A 172 24.14 -33.76 -7.97
C ILE A 172 24.37 -34.05 -9.46
N GLU A 173 23.31 -34.44 -10.17
CA GLU A 173 23.39 -34.81 -11.59
C GLU A 173 22.04 -34.54 -12.28
N PRO A 174 22.02 -34.28 -13.60
CA PRO A 174 20.78 -34.09 -14.34
C PRO A 174 19.98 -35.40 -14.42
N VAL A 175 18.66 -35.31 -14.28
CA VAL A 175 17.77 -36.46 -14.44
C VAL A 175 17.67 -36.83 -15.92
N VAL A 176 18.18 -38.01 -16.25
CA VAL A 176 18.20 -38.52 -17.64
C VAL A 176 16.79 -38.73 -18.17
N ARG A 177 16.53 -38.25 -19.40
CA ARG A 177 15.22 -38.31 -20.09
C ARG A 177 14.09 -37.57 -19.35
N SER A 178 14.43 -36.55 -18.56
CA SER A 178 13.43 -35.63 -18.00
C SER A 178 12.89 -34.69 -19.09
N ALA A 179 11.60 -34.38 -19.00
CA ALA A 179 10.95 -33.32 -19.79
C ALA A 179 10.78 -32.03 -18.95
N GLY A 180 11.52 -31.93 -17.84
CA GLY A 180 11.35 -30.91 -16.81
C GLY A 180 10.49 -31.38 -15.66
N VAL A 181 10.30 -30.49 -14.68
CA VAL A 181 9.49 -30.72 -13.49
C VAL A 181 8.60 -29.51 -13.21
N TRP A 182 7.33 -29.77 -12.94
CA TRP A 182 6.37 -28.77 -12.48
C TRP A 182 6.17 -28.89 -10.98
N VAL A 183 6.15 -27.75 -10.28
CA VAL A 183 5.96 -27.67 -8.83
C VAL A 183 4.94 -26.59 -8.49
N ALA A 184 3.82 -27.00 -7.89
CA ALA A 184 2.91 -26.08 -7.22
C ALA A 184 3.54 -25.54 -5.93
N VAL A 185 3.76 -24.23 -5.85
CA VAL A 185 4.45 -23.61 -4.72
C VAL A 185 3.43 -23.26 -3.63
N THR A 186 3.58 -23.90 -2.47
CA THR A 186 2.74 -23.67 -1.29
C THR A 186 3.45 -22.75 -0.28
N ASP A 187 2.72 -22.28 0.73
CA ASP A 187 3.27 -21.41 1.77
C ASP A 187 4.33 -22.08 2.66
N GLU A 188 4.38 -23.42 2.67
CA GLU A 188 5.35 -24.19 3.45
C GLU A 188 6.69 -24.35 2.71
N TYR A 189 6.72 -24.08 1.41
CA TYR A 189 7.89 -24.33 0.58
C TYR A 189 8.85 -23.15 0.62
N ILE A 190 10.15 -23.46 0.62
CA ILE A 190 11.19 -22.44 0.44
C ILE A 190 11.73 -22.54 -0.97
N VAL A 191 11.54 -21.47 -1.75
CA VAL A 191 12.10 -21.35 -3.10
C VAL A 191 13.37 -20.51 -3.03
N GLU A 192 14.48 -21.05 -3.53
CA GLU A 192 15.77 -20.39 -3.59
C GLU A 192 16.23 -20.27 -5.04
N TRP A 193 16.61 -19.06 -5.42
CA TRP A 193 17.11 -18.72 -6.75
C TRP A 193 18.62 -18.53 -6.67
N LEU A 194 19.33 -19.22 -7.55
CA LEU A 194 20.79 -19.26 -7.57
C LEU A 194 21.27 -18.75 -8.94
N HIS A 195 22.25 -17.86 -8.91
CA HIS A 195 22.92 -17.40 -10.12
C HIS A 195 23.94 -18.44 -10.55
N ASP A 196 24.24 -18.47 -11.85
CA ASP A 196 25.44 -19.18 -12.31
C ASP A 196 26.66 -18.61 -11.57
N ALA A 197 27.58 -19.49 -11.19
CA ALA A 197 28.88 -19.03 -10.75
C ALA A 197 29.49 -18.25 -11.92
N GLU A 198 29.74 -16.96 -11.73
CA GLU A 198 30.26 -16.05 -12.75
C GLU A 198 31.37 -16.74 -13.59
N GLU A 199 31.23 -16.71 -14.92
CA GLU A 199 32.33 -16.95 -15.87
C GLU A 199 33.39 -15.83 -15.78
#